data_AF-A0A200QR20-F1
#
_entry.id   AF-A0A200QR20-F1
#
_cell.length_a   1.000
_cell.length_b   1.000
_cell.length_c   1.000
_cell.angle_alpha   90.00
_cell.angle_beta   90.00
_cell.angle_gamma   90.00
#
_symmetry.space_group_name_H-M   'P 1'
#
loop_
_entity.id
_entity.type
_entity.pdbx_description
1 polymer ?
#
loop_
_entity_poly.entity_id
_entity_poly.type
_entity_poly.pdbx_seq_one_letter_code
_entity_poly.pdbx_strand_id
1 'polypeptide(L)'
;MEPGESSGTSEPYETPWAKLVPLDSNYSDVEIQSNEMVISSETTGSSLSKNEWCKITRSPDLCTAIVQNLSSNTITVGGTVLKKEDTIVIKCGTEIISGSDEEGYLIYRFDVMPSPEHCEKKLKISIDVEHAKCSICLNIWHDVVTVAPCLHNFCNGCFSEWLRRSQEKHPSVLCPQCRGVVQFVGRNHFLHNIEEVISYCYPIQFNVEEETGHVPYMGFNIGDDWDME
;
A
#
# COMPACT_ATOMS: atom_id res chain seq x y z
N MET A 1 2.48 -11.80 50.68
CA MET A 1 1.21 -12.21 50.03
C MET A 1 0.86 -11.09 49.08
N GLU A 2 1.04 -11.35 47.80
CA GLU A 2 0.76 -10.43 46.71
C GLU A 2 -0.75 -10.23 46.56
N PRO A 3 -1.23 -9.02 46.21
CA PRO A 3 -2.54 -8.87 45.59
C PRO A 3 -2.44 -9.26 44.11
N GLY A 4 -3.17 -10.30 43.72
CA GLY A 4 -3.26 -10.79 42.36
C GLY A 4 -3.95 -9.80 41.42
N GLU A 5 -3.35 -9.64 40.24
CA GLU A 5 -3.94 -9.05 39.05
C GLU A 5 -4.95 -10.03 38.41
N SER A 6 -6.01 -9.51 37.79
CA SER A 6 -6.85 -10.13 36.72
C SER A 6 -8.20 -9.37 36.66
N SER A 7 -8.80 -9.01 35.54
CA SER A 7 -8.43 -9.07 34.12
C SER A 7 -9.30 -8.00 33.43
N GLY A 8 -8.67 -7.03 32.78
CA GLY A 8 -9.34 -6.24 31.74
C GLY A 8 -9.13 -6.95 30.40
N THR A 9 -9.95 -7.96 30.11
CA THR A 9 -10.01 -8.51 28.75
C THR A 9 -10.71 -7.46 27.89
N SER A 10 -9.93 -6.57 27.27
CA SER A 10 -10.44 -5.77 26.16
C SER A 10 -10.56 -6.73 24.98
N GLU A 11 -11.79 -7.00 24.57
CA GLU A 11 -12.07 -7.68 23.31
C GLU A 11 -11.34 -6.91 22.19
N PRO A 12 -10.57 -7.59 21.32
CA PRO A 12 -9.99 -6.92 20.18
C PRO A 12 -11.14 -6.48 19.28
N TYR A 13 -11.36 -5.18 19.22
CA TYR A 13 -12.17 -4.51 18.22
C TYR A 13 -11.80 -5.12 16.86
N GLU A 14 -12.73 -5.86 16.24
CA GLU A 14 -12.51 -6.53 14.96
C GLU A 14 -12.23 -5.46 13.90
N THR A 15 -10.95 -5.19 13.66
CA THR A 15 -10.53 -4.26 12.61
C THR A 15 -10.95 -4.80 11.25
N PRO A 16 -11.56 -3.98 10.38
CA PRO A 16 -12.01 -4.44 9.07
C PRO A 16 -10.85 -4.99 8.24
N TRP A 17 -11.06 -6.14 7.61
CA TRP A 17 -10.05 -6.81 6.79
C TRP A 17 -10.17 -6.46 5.30
N ALA A 18 -11.30 -5.90 4.89
CA ALA A 18 -11.54 -5.39 3.55
C ALA A 18 -12.55 -4.25 3.57
N LYS A 19 -12.66 -3.53 2.47
CA LYS A 19 -13.70 -2.53 2.23
C LYS A 19 -14.17 -2.54 0.77
N LEU A 20 -15.42 -2.13 0.56
CA LEU A 20 -15.94 -1.78 -0.76
C LEU A 20 -15.93 -0.27 -0.90
N VAL A 21 -15.16 0.25 -1.85
CA VAL A 21 -15.07 1.68 -2.16
C VAL A 21 -16.02 1.98 -3.31
N PRO A 22 -17.10 2.74 -3.10
CA PRO A 22 -17.98 3.14 -4.20
C PRO A 22 -17.24 4.08 -5.16
N LEU A 23 -17.49 3.94 -6.46
CA LEU A 23 -16.95 4.88 -7.47
C LEU A 23 -17.69 6.22 -7.43
N ASP A 24 -18.93 6.22 -6.98
CA ASP A 24 -19.69 7.44 -6.75
C ASP A 24 -19.42 7.97 -5.33
N SER A 25 -18.84 9.16 -5.24
CA SER A 25 -18.51 9.85 -4.00
C SER A 25 -19.72 10.23 -3.13
N ASN A 26 -20.94 10.10 -3.65
CA ASN A 26 -22.17 10.28 -2.88
C ASN A 26 -22.38 9.15 -1.85
N TYR A 27 -21.65 8.04 -1.97
CA TYR A 27 -21.75 6.87 -1.10
C TYR A 27 -20.50 6.70 -0.24
N SER A 28 -20.68 6.19 0.98
CA SER A 28 -19.58 5.85 1.88
C SER A 28 -19.02 4.46 1.60
N ASP A 29 -17.74 4.27 1.94
CA ASP A 29 -17.10 2.95 1.97
C ASP A 29 -17.90 1.97 2.86
N VAL A 30 -17.99 0.71 2.41
CA VAL A 30 -18.56 -0.38 3.20
C VAL A 30 -17.43 -1.21 3.80
N GLU A 31 -17.25 -1.14 5.11
CA GLU A 31 -16.23 -1.91 5.82
C GLU A 31 -16.68 -3.35 6.07
N ILE A 32 -15.77 -4.30 5.82
CA ILE A 32 -16.00 -5.74 6.01
C ILE A 32 -15.17 -6.21 7.20
N GLN A 33 -15.85 -6.41 8.32
CA GLN A 33 -15.23 -6.80 9.60
C GLN A 33 -15.23 -8.31 9.80
N SER A 34 -16.32 -8.99 9.44
CA SER A 34 -16.46 -10.44 9.62
C SER A 34 -15.95 -11.23 8.42
N ASN A 35 -15.52 -12.48 8.64
CA ASN A 35 -15.09 -13.39 7.56
C ASN A 35 -16.20 -13.70 6.55
N GLU A 36 -17.46 -13.49 6.91
CA GLU A 36 -18.59 -13.58 6.01
C GLU A 36 -19.51 -12.38 6.29
N MET A 37 -19.84 -11.61 5.25
CA MET A 37 -20.71 -10.44 5.37
C MET A 37 -21.65 -10.37 4.18
N VAL A 38 -22.93 -10.11 4.45
CA VAL A 38 -23.92 -9.79 3.42
C VAL A 38 -23.94 -8.28 3.21
N ILE A 39 -23.84 -7.87 1.95
CA ILE A 39 -23.82 -6.47 1.55
C ILE A 39 -25.24 -6.04 1.21
N SER A 40 -25.69 -4.99 1.90
CA SER A 40 -27.01 -4.40 1.73
C SER A 40 -26.87 -2.96 1.27
N SER A 41 -27.23 -2.69 0.02
CA SER A 41 -27.23 -1.34 -0.55
C SER A 41 -28.46 -1.11 -1.42
N GLU A 42 -28.63 0.13 -1.84
CA GLU A 42 -29.58 0.46 -2.90
C GLU A 42 -29.09 -0.24 -4.18
N THR A 43 -29.94 -1.07 -4.77
CA THR A 43 -29.61 -1.80 -6.01
C THR A 43 -30.01 -1.01 -7.25
N THR A 44 -30.80 0.05 -7.08
CA THR A 44 -31.24 0.98 -8.12
C THR A 44 -31.31 2.38 -7.53
N GLY A 45 -30.87 3.41 -8.27
CA GLY A 45 -30.89 4.82 -7.83
C GLY A 45 -32.29 5.41 -7.52
N SER A 46 -33.35 4.63 -7.71
CA SER A 46 -34.75 5.04 -7.50
C SER A 46 -35.39 4.42 -6.26
N SER A 47 -34.73 3.48 -5.57
CA SER A 47 -35.28 2.76 -4.42
C SER A 47 -34.51 3.03 -3.14
N LEU A 48 -35.16 3.68 -2.16
CA LEU A 48 -34.64 3.94 -0.81
C LEU A 48 -34.50 2.68 0.05
N SER A 49 -34.96 1.51 -0.43
CA SER A 49 -34.81 0.25 0.30
C SER A 49 -33.45 -0.38 0.02
N LYS A 50 -32.66 -0.54 1.08
CA LYS A 50 -31.44 -1.36 1.04
C LYS A 50 -31.84 -2.82 0.82
N ASN A 51 -31.36 -3.43 -0.24
CA ASN A 51 -31.56 -4.85 -0.52
C ASN A 51 -30.26 -5.60 -0.35
N GLU A 52 -30.33 -6.80 0.22
CA GLU A 52 -29.21 -7.74 0.27
C GLU A 52 -28.96 -8.27 -1.14
N TRP A 53 -27.79 -7.98 -1.71
CA TRP A 53 -27.52 -8.30 -3.12
C TRP A 53 -26.27 -9.16 -3.34
N CYS A 54 -25.28 -9.08 -2.46
CA CYS A 54 -24.16 -10.01 -2.50
C CYS A 54 -23.68 -10.42 -1.12
N LYS A 55 -23.05 -11.59 -1.04
CA LYS A 55 -22.32 -12.06 0.13
C LYS A 55 -20.83 -12.10 -0.20
N ILE A 56 -20.01 -11.57 0.70
CA ILE A 56 -18.56 -11.62 0.59
C ILE A 56 -18.03 -12.51 1.71
N THR A 57 -17.32 -13.56 1.33
CA THR A 57 -16.68 -14.50 2.26
C THR A 57 -15.16 -14.45 2.07
N ARG A 58 -14.41 -14.17 3.14
CA ARG A 58 -12.94 -14.15 3.15
C ARG A 58 -12.39 -15.54 2.88
N SER A 59 -11.44 -15.64 1.96
CA SER A 59 -10.77 -16.89 1.66
C SER A 59 -9.68 -17.22 2.70
N PRO A 60 -9.32 -18.50 2.91
CA PRO A 60 -8.26 -18.91 3.84
C PRO A 60 -6.86 -18.40 3.49
N ASP A 61 -6.61 -18.06 2.21
CA ASP A 61 -5.36 -17.42 1.79
C ASP A 61 -5.22 -15.98 2.30
N LEU A 62 -6.29 -15.44 2.87
CA LEU A 62 -6.49 -14.10 3.40
C LEU A 62 -6.46 -12.98 2.33
N CYS A 63 -5.79 -13.17 1.19
CA CYS A 63 -5.61 -12.19 0.13
C CYS A 63 -6.78 -12.11 -0.88
N THR A 64 -7.66 -13.12 -0.90
CA THR A 64 -8.81 -13.20 -1.80
C THR A 64 -10.12 -13.29 -1.02
N ALA A 65 -11.22 -13.03 -1.72
CA ALA A 65 -12.56 -13.24 -1.20
C ALA A 65 -13.44 -13.93 -2.25
N ILE A 66 -14.50 -14.57 -1.80
CA ILE A 66 -15.54 -15.16 -2.65
C ILE A 66 -16.75 -14.22 -2.60
N VAL A 67 -17.21 -13.78 -3.76
CA VAL A 67 -18.49 -13.07 -3.90
C VAL A 67 -19.55 -14.06 -4.33
N GLN A 68 -20.70 -14.05 -3.67
CA GLN A 68 -21.90 -14.79 -4.05
C GLN A 68 -23.02 -13.80 -4.38
N ASN A 69 -23.68 -13.97 -5.52
CA ASN A 69 -24.86 -13.18 -5.85
C ASN A 69 -26.09 -13.69 -5.09
N LEU A 70 -26.71 -12.84 -4.28
CA LEU A 70 -27.95 -13.14 -3.57
C LEU A 70 -29.18 -12.48 -4.21
N SER A 71 -28.95 -11.48 -5.08
CA SER A 71 -30.02 -10.76 -5.74
C SER A 71 -30.75 -11.61 -6.78
N SER A 72 -32.00 -11.25 -7.07
CA SER A 72 -32.75 -11.83 -8.19
C SER A 72 -32.20 -11.37 -9.56
N ASN A 73 -31.44 -10.29 -9.58
CA ASN A 73 -30.85 -9.71 -10.78
C ASN A 73 -29.44 -10.29 -11.00
N THR A 74 -28.88 -10.07 -12.18
CA THR A 74 -27.47 -10.37 -12.43
C THR A 74 -26.59 -9.27 -11.87
N ILE A 75 -25.46 -9.65 -11.28
CA ILE A 75 -24.40 -8.72 -10.89
C ILE A 75 -23.17 -8.97 -11.76
N THR A 76 -22.35 -7.96 -11.99
CA THR A 76 -21.11 -8.11 -12.76
C THR A 76 -19.91 -7.94 -11.83
N VAL A 77 -19.00 -8.91 -11.84
CA VAL A 77 -17.83 -8.97 -10.95
C VAL A 77 -16.57 -9.23 -11.77
N GLY A 78 -15.65 -8.26 -11.81
CA GLY A 78 -14.43 -8.34 -12.62
C GLY A 78 -14.72 -8.59 -14.11
N GLY A 79 -15.82 -8.04 -14.63
CA GLY A 79 -16.30 -8.27 -15.99
C GLY A 79 -17.05 -9.60 -16.23
N THR A 80 -17.21 -10.44 -15.20
CA THR A 80 -17.99 -11.68 -15.28
C THR A 80 -19.39 -11.49 -14.74
N VAL A 81 -20.41 -11.88 -15.50
CA VAL A 81 -21.81 -11.79 -15.08
C VAL A 81 -22.17 -13.01 -14.20
N LEU A 82 -22.65 -12.74 -12.99
CA LEU A 82 -23.11 -13.75 -12.02
C LEU A 82 -24.63 -13.75 -11.93
N LYS A 83 -25.25 -14.91 -12.12
CA LYS A 83 -26.68 -15.14 -11.84
C LYS A 83 -26.87 -15.42 -10.35
N LYS A 84 -28.12 -15.50 -9.92
CA LYS A 84 -28.47 -15.82 -8.53
C LYS A 84 -27.77 -17.11 -8.10
N GLU A 85 -27.18 -17.09 -6.91
CA GLU A 85 -26.38 -18.16 -6.28
C GLU A 85 -25.02 -18.45 -6.95
N ASP A 86 -24.68 -17.81 -8.07
CA ASP A 86 -23.34 -17.93 -8.66
C ASP A 86 -22.29 -17.29 -7.74
N THR A 87 -21.08 -17.86 -7.78
CA THR A 87 -19.95 -17.42 -6.98
C THR A 87 -18.71 -17.18 -7.82
N ILE A 88 -17.85 -16.25 -7.40
CA ILE A 88 -16.56 -15.99 -8.02
C ILE A 88 -15.52 -15.59 -6.98
N VAL A 89 -14.27 -15.97 -7.22
CA VAL A 89 -13.12 -15.52 -6.42
C VAL A 89 -12.64 -14.17 -6.95
N ILE A 90 -12.48 -13.20 -6.05
CA ILE A 90 -12.01 -11.84 -6.35
C ILE A 90 -10.73 -11.50 -5.61
N LYS A 91 -9.99 -10.53 -6.14
CA LYS A 91 -8.74 -9.99 -5.56
C LYS A 91 -8.89 -8.49 -5.29
N CYS A 92 -7.99 -7.93 -4.49
CA CYS A 92 -7.89 -6.48 -4.30
C CYS A 92 -7.85 -5.75 -5.67
N GLY A 93 -8.65 -4.69 -5.80
CA GLY A 93 -8.88 -3.93 -7.02
C GLY A 93 -10.01 -4.46 -7.92
N THR A 94 -10.68 -5.57 -7.59
CA THR A 94 -11.78 -6.10 -8.43
C THR A 94 -13.02 -5.20 -8.33
N GLU A 95 -13.61 -4.88 -9.49
CA GLU A 95 -14.85 -4.12 -9.60
C GLU A 95 -16.09 -5.01 -9.45
N ILE A 96 -17.09 -4.51 -8.73
CA ILE A 96 -18.36 -5.19 -8.46
C ILE A 96 -19.49 -4.21 -8.81
N ILE A 97 -20.39 -4.63 -9.71
CA ILE A 97 -21.50 -3.83 -10.25
C ILE A 97 -22.80 -4.50 -9.83
N SER A 98 -23.67 -3.76 -9.13
CA SER A 98 -24.87 -4.29 -8.46
C SER A 98 -26.08 -4.58 -9.38
N GLY A 99 -25.95 -4.52 -10.71
CA GLY A 99 -27.04 -4.80 -11.65
C GLY A 99 -26.61 -4.94 -13.14
N SER A 100 -27.60 -5.06 -14.05
CA SER A 100 -27.44 -5.26 -15.51
C SER A 100 -27.07 -3.97 -16.28
N ASP A 101 -27.46 -3.74 -17.54
CA ASP A 101 -26.97 -2.58 -18.33
C ASP A 101 -27.94 -1.36 -18.37
N GLU A 102 -29.21 -1.53 -17.97
CA GLU A 102 -30.26 -0.53 -18.28
C GLU A 102 -30.74 0.46 -17.17
N GLU A 103 -30.38 0.36 -15.88
CA GLU A 103 -30.88 1.23 -14.79
C GLU A 103 -29.84 1.49 -13.68
N GLY A 104 -29.35 2.73 -13.54
CA GLY A 104 -28.49 3.27 -12.47
C GLY A 104 -27.88 2.30 -11.44
N TYR A 105 -26.62 1.91 -11.67
CA TYR A 105 -25.90 0.91 -10.88
C TYR A 105 -24.88 1.52 -9.92
N LEU A 106 -24.67 0.86 -8.79
CA LEU A 106 -23.53 1.14 -7.92
C LEU A 106 -22.36 0.27 -8.34
N ILE A 107 -21.23 0.93 -8.56
CA ILE A 107 -19.96 0.28 -8.84
C ILE A 107 -19.11 0.40 -7.58
N TYR A 108 -18.61 -0.73 -7.11
CA TYR A 108 -17.70 -0.82 -5.97
C TYR A 108 -16.36 -1.38 -6.42
N ARG A 109 -15.28 -0.87 -5.85
CA ARG A 109 -13.97 -1.50 -5.90
C ARG A 109 -13.71 -2.24 -4.59
N PHE A 110 -13.35 -3.51 -4.67
CA PHE A 110 -12.97 -4.31 -3.52
C PHE A 110 -11.51 -4.08 -3.14
N ASP A 111 -11.26 -3.52 -1.96
CA ASP A 111 -9.91 -3.27 -1.44
C ASP A 111 -9.68 -4.11 -0.17
N VAL A 112 -8.60 -4.90 -0.15
CA VAL A 112 -8.17 -5.63 1.05
C VAL A 112 -7.40 -4.67 1.96
N MET A 113 -7.77 -4.62 3.24
CA MET A 113 -7.07 -3.78 4.21
C MET A 113 -5.74 -4.45 4.62
N PRO A 114 -4.63 -3.68 4.68
CA PRO A 114 -3.38 -4.20 5.17
C PRO A 114 -3.51 -4.53 6.66
N SER A 115 -3.56 -5.83 7.00
CA SER A 115 -3.47 -6.31 8.37
C SER A 115 -2.03 -6.75 8.67
N PRO A 116 -1.55 -6.59 9.92
CA PRO A 116 -0.23 -7.07 10.32
C PRO A 116 -0.02 -8.57 10.04
N GLU A 117 -1.09 -9.38 10.06
CA GLU A 117 -1.07 -10.81 9.76
C GLU A 117 -0.86 -11.12 8.25
N HIS A 118 -1.22 -10.18 7.38
CA HIS A 118 -1.12 -10.30 5.92
C HIS A 118 0.26 -9.97 5.36
N CYS A 119 1.12 -9.34 6.17
CA CYS A 119 2.49 -9.02 5.77
C CYS A 119 3.37 -10.28 5.64
N GLU A 120 2.96 -11.42 6.22
CA GLU A 120 3.82 -12.61 6.29
C GLU A 120 3.99 -13.39 4.98
N LYS A 121 3.09 -13.24 3.99
CA LYS A 121 3.09 -14.08 2.76
C LYS A 121 3.61 -13.40 1.50
N LYS A 122 4.05 -12.15 1.55
CA LYS A 122 4.64 -11.43 0.41
C LYS A 122 6.11 -11.15 0.68
N LEU A 123 6.99 -12.10 0.36
CA LEU A 123 8.46 -12.04 0.54
C LEU A 123 8.87 -11.43 1.90
N LYS A 124 9.14 -12.29 2.87
CA LYS A 124 9.64 -11.95 4.21
C LYS A 124 11.04 -11.28 4.14
N ILE A 125 11.09 -10.06 3.63
CA ILE A 125 12.17 -9.13 3.90
C ILE A 125 11.66 -8.38 5.12
N SER A 126 12.00 -8.89 6.31
CA SER A 126 11.86 -8.13 7.54
C SER A 126 12.83 -6.96 7.44
N ILE A 127 12.35 -5.85 6.89
CA ILE A 127 13.09 -4.61 6.92
C ILE A 127 12.96 -4.10 8.35
N ASP A 128 13.99 -4.37 9.13
CA ASP A 128 14.11 -3.80 10.45
C ASP A 128 14.13 -2.27 10.32
N VAL A 129 13.25 -1.57 11.06
CA VAL A 129 13.07 -0.12 10.95
C VAL A 129 14.36 0.63 11.28
N GLU A 130 15.26 0.04 12.06
CA GLU A 130 16.58 0.63 12.33
C GLU A 130 17.50 0.55 11.12
N HIS A 131 17.32 -0.45 10.26
CA HIS A 131 18.08 -0.68 9.03
C HIS A 131 17.47 0.01 7.79
N ALA A 132 16.26 0.55 7.90
CA ALA A 132 15.58 1.33 6.85
C ALA A 132 15.90 2.83 6.90
N LYS A 133 16.98 3.23 7.57
CA LYS A 133 17.32 4.63 7.83
C LYS A 133 18.40 5.14 6.89
N CYS A 134 18.25 6.38 6.43
CA CYS A 134 19.30 7.08 5.71
C CYS A 134 20.45 7.41 6.67
N SER A 135 21.68 7.04 6.36
CA SER A 135 22.82 7.37 7.21
C SER A 135 23.18 8.86 7.24
N ILE A 136 22.52 9.69 6.42
CA ILE A 136 22.74 11.14 6.35
C ILE A 136 21.74 11.88 7.27
N CYS A 137 20.44 11.65 7.09
CA CYS A 137 19.40 12.32 7.89
C CYS A 137 18.90 11.50 9.09
N LEU A 138 19.30 10.24 9.19
CA LEU A 138 18.91 9.28 10.25
C LEU A 138 17.40 8.96 10.32
N ASN A 139 16.61 9.47 9.37
CA ASN A 139 15.20 9.15 9.18
C ASN A 139 15.02 7.96 8.24
N ILE A 140 13.81 7.40 8.20
CA ILE A 140 13.40 6.40 7.19
C ILE A 140 13.70 6.96 5.79
N TRP A 141 14.04 6.11 4.83
CA TRP A 141 14.30 6.58 3.47
C TRP A 141 13.03 7.16 2.81
N HIS A 142 13.19 8.30 2.15
CA HIS A 142 12.16 8.93 1.32
C HIS A 142 12.78 9.21 -0.06
N ASP A 143 12.08 8.83 -1.15
CA ASP A 143 12.63 8.87 -2.52
C ASP A 143 14.00 8.16 -2.59
N VAL A 144 14.02 6.85 -2.38
CA VAL A 144 15.27 6.10 -2.11
C VAL A 144 16.15 5.96 -3.37
N VAL A 145 17.43 6.31 -3.23
CA VAL A 145 18.47 6.03 -4.23
C VAL A 145 19.48 5.02 -3.70
N THR A 146 19.93 4.13 -4.59
CA THR A 146 20.99 3.15 -4.33
C THR A 146 22.26 3.55 -5.07
N VAL A 147 23.39 3.55 -4.37
CA VAL A 147 24.70 3.85 -4.96
C VAL A 147 25.45 2.57 -5.29
N ALA A 148 26.07 2.50 -6.47
CA ALA A 148 26.90 1.38 -6.90
C ALA A 148 28.40 1.72 -6.81
N PRO A 149 29.28 0.77 -6.49
CA PRO A 149 29.02 -0.68 -6.36
C PRO A 149 28.66 -1.14 -4.93
N CYS A 150 28.69 -0.25 -3.94
CA CYS A 150 28.52 -0.67 -2.53
C CYS A 150 27.06 -0.92 -2.10
N LEU A 151 26.09 -0.61 -2.96
CA LEU A 151 24.65 -0.85 -2.77
C LEU A 151 24.06 -0.22 -1.49
N HIS A 152 24.66 0.88 -1.02
CA HIS A 152 24.10 1.64 0.10
C HIS A 152 22.95 2.55 -0.36
N ASN A 153 21.97 2.75 0.53
CA ASN A 153 20.73 3.45 0.23
C ASN A 153 20.63 4.77 0.99
N PHE A 154 20.15 5.80 0.32
CA PHE A 154 19.98 7.15 0.88
C PHE A 154 18.69 7.78 0.35
N CYS A 155 18.18 8.81 1.02
CA CYS A 155 17.17 9.67 0.41
C CYS A 155 17.79 10.42 -0.78
N ASN A 156 17.06 10.54 -1.89
CA ASN A 156 17.51 11.24 -3.09
C ASN A 156 17.98 12.66 -2.77
N GLY A 157 17.21 13.41 -1.98
CA GLY A 157 17.58 14.76 -1.55
C GLY A 157 18.88 14.79 -0.74
N CYS A 158 19.04 13.86 0.21
CA CYS A 158 20.25 13.77 1.04
C CYS A 158 21.49 13.45 0.20
N PHE A 159 21.38 12.50 -0.73
CA PHE A 159 22.50 12.12 -1.57
C PHE A 159 22.83 13.19 -2.61
N SER A 160 21.84 13.88 -3.17
CA SER A 160 22.04 14.98 -4.12
C SER A 160 22.84 16.14 -3.49
N GLU A 161 22.51 16.49 -2.24
CA GLU A 161 23.26 17.50 -1.49
C GLU A 161 24.70 17.07 -1.19
N TRP A 162 24.89 15.79 -0.85
CA TRP A 162 26.22 15.21 -0.66
C TRP A 162 27.04 15.23 -1.94
N LEU A 163 26.44 14.83 -3.06
CA LEU A 163 27.05 14.81 -4.38
C LEU A 163 27.60 16.18 -4.77
N ARG A 164 26.77 17.23 -4.63
CA ARG A 164 27.14 18.62 -4.91
C ARG A 164 28.37 19.05 -4.11
N ARG A 165 28.36 18.81 -2.79
CA ARG A 165 29.47 19.18 -1.90
C ARG A 165 30.74 18.35 -2.14
N SER A 166 30.60 17.10 -2.56
CA SER A 166 31.73 16.21 -2.81
C SER A 166 32.47 16.61 -4.08
N GLN A 167 31.77 16.99 -5.15
CA GLN A 167 32.36 17.39 -6.42
C GLN A 167 33.19 18.68 -6.30
N GLU A 168 32.82 19.58 -5.40
CA GLU A 168 33.60 20.80 -5.12
C GLU A 168 34.97 20.52 -4.47
N LYS A 169 35.12 19.37 -3.80
CA LYS A 169 36.28 19.08 -2.94
C LYS A 169 37.12 17.90 -3.42
N HIS A 170 36.54 17.01 -4.23
CA HIS A 170 37.17 15.77 -4.63
C HIS A 170 36.91 15.46 -6.11
N PRO A 171 37.88 14.86 -6.82
CA PRO A 171 37.73 14.45 -8.21
C PRO A 171 36.74 13.28 -8.38
N SER A 172 36.44 12.57 -7.31
CA SER A 172 35.52 11.42 -7.28
C SER A 172 34.55 11.55 -6.12
N VAL A 173 33.33 11.09 -6.33
CA VAL A 173 32.27 11.09 -5.30
C VAL A 173 32.44 9.86 -4.42
N LEU A 174 32.48 10.05 -3.10
CA LEU A 174 32.59 8.96 -2.14
C LEU A 174 31.23 8.66 -1.50
N CYS A 175 30.95 7.39 -1.22
CA CYS A 175 29.76 6.96 -0.52
C CYS A 175 29.78 7.49 0.93
N PRO A 176 28.73 8.15 1.43
CA PRO A 176 28.65 8.65 2.80
C PRO A 176 28.84 7.56 3.87
N GLN A 177 28.40 6.33 3.57
CA GLN A 177 28.39 5.22 4.53
C GLN A 177 29.72 4.47 4.57
N CYS A 178 30.25 4.04 3.42
CA CYS A 178 31.46 3.21 3.36
C CYS A 178 32.70 3.92 2.81
N ARG A 179 32.56 5.17 2.36
CA ARG A 179 33.62 5.97 1.70
C ARG A 179 34.18 5.33 0.42
N GLY A 180 33.55 4.30 -0.12
CA GLY A 180 33.88 3.74 -1.44
C GLY A 180 33.52 4.70 -2.57
N VAL A 181 34.24 4.63 -3.68
CA VAL A 181 33.98 5.46 -4.88
C VAL A 181 32.62 5.10 -5.47
N VAL A 182 31.77 6.10 -5.67
CA VAL A 182 30.46 5.95 -6.30
C VAL A 182 30.62 6.07 -7.80
N GLN A 183 30.12 5.06 -8.52
CA GLN A 183 30.12 5.03 -9.99
C GLN A 183 28.75 5.37 -10.55
N PHE A 184 27.70 4.78 -9.95
CA PHE A 184 26.33 4.96 -10.42
C PHE A 184 25.39 5.21 -9.25
N VAL A 185 24.31 5.92 -9.53
CA VAL A 185 23.23 6.19 -8.60
C VAL A 185 21.93 5.97 -9.34
N GLY A 186 21.07 5.12 -8.80
CA GLY A 186 19.78 4.80 -9.40
C GLY A 186 18.66 4.85 -8.37
N ARG A 187 17.45 5.21 -8.81
CA ARG A 187 16.25 5.06 -7.99
C ARG A 187 15.98 3.58 -7.73
N ASN A 188 15.64 3.27 -6.49
CA ASN A 188 15.29 1.92 -6.11
C ASN A 188 13.78 1.78 -5.99
N HIS A 189 13.11 1.48 -7.11
CA HIS A 189 11.65 1.31 -7.18
C HIS A 189 11.09 0.29 -6.18
N PHE A 190 11.91 -0.67 -5.75
CA PHE A 190 11.53 -1.63 -4.72
C PHE A 190 11.45 -0.99 -3.32
N LEU A 191 12.36 -0.05 -3.00
CA LEU A 191 12.42 0.60 -1.69
C LEU A 191 11.50 1.82 -1.56
N HIS A 192 10.98 2.35 -2.67
CA HIS A 192 10.07 3.50 -2.65
C HIS A 192 8.78 3.27 -1.86
N ASN A 193 8.28 2.03 -1.81
CA ASN A 193 7.02 1.70 -1.14
C ASN A 193 7.17 1.34 0.34
N ILE A 194 8.39 1.47 0.90
CA ILE A 194 8.65 1.10 2.30
C ILE A 194 8.05 2.13 3.27
N GLU A 195 7.99 3.41 2.90
CA GLU A 195 7.40 4.46 3.73
C GLU A 195 5.92 4.18 4.03
N GLU A 196 5.12 3.91 2.99
CA GLU A 196 3.71 3.56 3.14
C GLU A 196 3.56 2.29 3.98
N VAL A 197 4.35 1.25 3.69
CA VAL A 197 4.29 -0.02 4.42
C VAL A 197 4.68 0.14 5.90
N ILE A 198 5.69 0.94 6.24
CA ILE A 198 6.09 1.18 7.63
C ILE A 198 5.02 2.02 8.36
N SER A 199 4.46 3.05 7.71
CA SER A 199 3.39 3.88 8.28
C SER A 199 2.15 3.06 8.63
N TYR A 200 1.76 2.13 7.75
CA TYR A 200 0.58 1.28 7.95
C TYR A 200 0.84 0.08 8.88
N CYS A 201 2.05 -0.49 8.91
CA CYS A 201 2.36 -1.68 9.73
C CYS A 201 2.90 -1.37 11.13
N TYR A 202 3.52 -0.20 11.33
CA TYR A 202 4.02 0.27 12.62
C TYR A 202 3.68 1.76 12.77
N PRO A 203 2.53 2.10 13.40
CA PRO A 203 2.22 3.48 13.73
C PRO A 203 3.16 3.95 14.86
N ILE A 204 4.41 4.24 14.52
CA ILE A 204 5.32 4.96 15.41
C ILE A 204 4.88 6.43 15.40
N GLN A 205 4.41 6.91 16.55
CA GLN A 205 4.03 8.29 16.77
C GLN A 205 5.19 9.23 16.43
N PHE A 206 5.15 9.88 15.27
CA PHE A 206 5.99 11.03 14.97
C PHE A 206 5.14 12.16 14.40
N ASN A 207 5.18 13.29 15.10
CA ASN A 207 4.54 14.53 14.71
C ASN A 207 5.13 15.03 13.39
N VAL A 208 4.27 15.30 12.41
CA VAL A 208 4.64 15.86 11.11
C VAL A 208 4.73 17.37 11.24
N GLU A 209 5.92 17.93 11.03
CA GLU A 209 6.05 19.31 10.56
C GLU A 209 6.23 19.27 9.04
N GLU A 210 5.31 19.93 8.35
CA GLU A 210 5.10 19.93 6.90
C GLU A 210 5.98 20.99 6.25
N GLU A 211 6.85 20.63 5.30
CA GLU A 211 7.35 21.60 4.32
C GLU A 211 7.38 21.00 2.91
N THR A 212 6.60 21.64 2.04
CA THR A 212 6.39 21.32 0.63
C THR A 212 7.51 21.92 -0.23
N GLY A 213 8.09 21.12 -1.11
CA GLY A 213 9.13 21.59 -2.04
C GLY A 213 9.36 20.62 -3.18
N HIS A 214 8.62 20.78 -4.27
CA HIS A 214 8.81 20.02 -5.50
C HIS A 214 10.10 20.51 -6.20
N VAL A 215 11.11 19.65 -6.33
CA VAL A 215 12.33 19.94 -7.12
C VAL A 215 12.39 19.02 -8.35
N PRO A 216 12.67 19.55 -9.56
CA PRO A 216 12.66 18.76 -10.79
C PRO A 216 13.92 17.89 -10.93
N TYR A 217 13.74 16.75 -11.58
CA TYR A 217 14.70 15.67 -11.80
C TYR A 217 15.76 16.03 -12.86
N MET A 218 17.03 15.70 -12.58
CA MET A 218 18.09 15.55 -13.59
C MET A 218 18.79 14.22 -13.33
N GLY A 219 18.61 13.25 -14.25
CA GLY A 219 19.44 12.05 -14.28
C GLY A 219 20.82 12.40 -14.84
N PHE A 220 21.88 12.13 -14.08
CA PHE A 220 23.26 12.33 -14.53
C PHE A 220 24.00 11.00 -14.59
N ASN A 221 24.51 10.65 -15.77
CA ASN A 221 25.56 9.65 -15.95
C ASN A 221 26.89 10.33 -15.59
N ILE A 222 27.57 9.87 -14.54
CA ILE A 222 28.96 10.25 -14.26
C ILE A 222 29.82 9.24 -15.03
N GLY A 223 29.96 9.42 -16.36
CA GLY A 223 30.63 8.38 -17.14
C GLY A 223 30.81 8.56 -18.64
N ASP A 224 30.83 9.77 -19.19
CA ASP A 224 31.20 9.98 -20.60
C ASP A 224 32.26 11.07 -20.71
N ASP A 225 33.52 10.73 -20.41
CA ASP A 225 34.74 11.30 -21.03
C ASP A 225 35.94 10.41 -20.67
N TRP A 226 36.09 9.32 -21.42
CA TRP A 226 37.37 8.63 -21.57
C TRP A 226 37.55 8.39 -23.07
N ASP A 227 37.76 9.48 -23.82
CA ASP A 227 38.23 9.36 -25.19
C ASP A 227 39.65 8.77 -25.16
N MET A 228 39.75 7.60 -25.79
CA MET A 228 41.01 6.97 -26.20
C MET A 228 41.69 7.87 -27.24
N GLU A 229 42.87 8.41 -26.89
CA GLU A 229 44.08 8.38 -27.74
C GLU A 229 45.32 8.21 -26.86
#